data_AF-A0A7C6WYS1-F1
#
_entry.id   AF-A0A7C6WYS1-F1
#
_cell.length_a   1.000
_cell.length_b   1.000
_cell.length_c   1.000
_cell.angle_alpha   90.00
_cell.angle_beta   90.00
_cell.angle_gamma   90.00
#
_symmetry.space_group_name_H-M   'P 1'
#
loop_
_entity.id
_entity.type
_entity.pdbx_description
1 polymer ?
#
loop_
_entity_poly.entity_id
_entity_poly.type
_entity_poly.pdbx_seq_one_letter_code
_entity_poly.pdbx_strand_id
1 'polypeptide(L)' 'MTILIISAILFGLPHYFGFPNGFMGVLMSGVLGYILCKATIETKGLSIAWAIHFVQDIIIFTALLMMNVKQNTF' A
#
# COMPACT_ATOMS: atom_id res chain seq x y z
N MET A 1 -8.46 18.69 0.46
CA MET A 1 -7.24 18.36 -0.32
C MET A 1 -6.03 18.15 0.59
N THR A 2 -5.74 19.06 1.52
CA THR A 2 -4.58 19.00 2.43
C THR A 2 -4.44 17.65 3.16
N ILE A 3 -5.52 17.15 3.78
CA ILE A 3 -5.49 15.87 4.53
C ILE A 3 -5.11 14.67 3.63
N LEU A 4 -5.52 14.70 2.35
CA LEU A 4 -5.22 13.64 1.40
C LEU A 4 -3.73 13.61 1.04
N ILE A 5 -3.13 14.79 0.88
CA ILE A 5 -1.70 14.92 0.58
C ILE A 5 -0.87 14.51 1.80
N ILE A 6 -1.27 14.93 3.00
CA ILE A 6 -0.62 14.51 4.25
C ILE A 6 -0.70 12.99 4.41
N SER A 7 -1.88 12.40 4.16
CA SER A 7 -2.05 10.94 4.18
C SER A 7 -1.15 10.26 3.17
N ALA A 8 -1.08 10.76 1.93
CA ALA A 8 -0.19 10.22 0.91
C ALA A 8 1.29 10.21 1.35
N ILE A 9 1.76 11.32 1.93
CA ILE A 9 3.16 11.44 2.39
C ILE A 9 3.41 10.50 3.58
N LEU A 10 2.56 10.53 4.61
CA LEU A 10 2.75 9.74 5.82
C LEU A 10 2.59 8.24 5.58
N PHE A 11 1.73 7.84 4.65
CA PHE A 11 1.60 6.46 4.23
C PHE A 11 2.77 6.03 3.33
N GLY A 12 3.23 6.93 2.46
CA GLY A 12 4.30 6.69 1.50
C GLY A 12 5.67 6.48 2.13
N LEU A 13 6.14 7.44 2.93
CA LEU A 13 7.52 7.50 3.40
C LEU A 13 8.03 6.25 4.14
N PRO A 14 7.25 5.57 5.02
CA PRO A 14 7.70 4.35 5.68
C PRO A 14 8.08 3.23 4.70
N HIS A 15 7.49 3.22 3.50
CA HIS A 15 7.77 2.22 2.48
C HIS A 15 9.14 2.38 1.82
N TYR A 16 9.88 3.45 2.10
CA TYR A 16 11.28 3.50 1.68
C TYR A 16 12.08 2.34 2.29
N PHE A 17 11.81 2.03 3.57
CA PHE A 17 12.43 0.94 4.32
C PHE A 17 11.52 -0.29 4.45
N GLY A 18 10.21 -0.13 4.22
CA GLY A 18 9.21 -1.21 4.23
C GLY A 18 9.08 -1.94 2.90
N PHE A 19 7.97 -2.64 2.68
CA PHE A 19 7.65 -3.33 1.44
C PHE A 19 6.30 -2.85 0.88
N PRO A 20 6.16 -2.55 -0.42
CA PRO A 20 7.20 -2.49 -1.46
C PRO A 20 8.27 -1.43 -1.14
N ASN A 21 9.54 -1.71 -1.43
CA ASN A 21 10.67 -0.90 -0.94
C ASN A 21 11.17 0.18 -1.90
N GLY A 22 12.00 1.10 -1.37
CA GLY A 22 12.69 2.12 -2.15
C GLY A 22 11.80 3.25 -2.67
N PHE A 23 12.35 4.08 -3.57
CA PHE A 23 11.63 5.24 -4.12
C PHE A 23 10.33 4.86 -4.85
N MET A 24 10.33 3.75 -5.59
CA MET A 24 9.13 3.28 -6.26
C MET A 24 8.08 2.82 -5.25
N GLY A 25 8.51 2.14 -4.18
CA GLY A 25 7.67 1.80 -3.05
C GLY A 25 6.97 3.02 -2.44
N VAL A 26 7.74 4.07 -2.11
CA VAL A 26 7.22 5.34 -1.57
C VAL A 26 6.19 5.99 -2.49
N LEU A 27 6.45 6.03 -3.80
CA LEU A 27 5.51 6.62 -4.76
C LEU A 27 4.21 5.81 -4.86
N MET A 28 4.31 4.49 -5.00
CA MET A 28 3.15 3.61 -5.13
C MET A 28 2.29 3.61 -3.87
N SER A 29 2.91 3.46 -2.69
CA SER A 29 2.19 3.49 -1.42
C SER A 29 1.67 4.89 -1.11
N GLY A 30 2.37 5.95 -1.51
CA GLY A 30 1.85 7.32 -1.37
C GLY A 30 0.57 7.57 -2.19
N VAL A 31 0.55 7.13 -3.46
CA VAL A 31 -0.67 7.16 -4.30
C VAL A 31 -1.79 6.36 -3.65
N LEU A 32 -1.47 5.19 -3.08
CA LEU A 32 -2.45 4.40 -2.36
C LEU A 32 -2.97 5.12 -1.11
N GLY A 33 -2.10 5.70 -0.29
CA GLY A 33 -2.46 6.46 0.90
C GLY A 33 -3.38 7.65 0.61
N TYR A 34 -3.25 8.26 -0.57
CA TYR A 34 -4.22 9.25 -1.07
C TYR A 34 -5.60 8.64 -1.29
N ILE A 35 -5.66 7.51 -2.03
CA ILE A 35 -6.90 6.80 -2.36
C ILE A 35 -7.60 6.29 -1.11
N LEU A 36 -6.86 5.74 -0.15
CA LEU A 36 -7.41 5.22 1.11
C LEU A 36 -8.02 6.34 1.97
N CYS A 37 -7.38 7.51 2.03
CA CYS A 37 -7.91 8.67 2.72
C CYS A 37 -9.17 9.20 2.03
N LYS A 38 -9.16 9.29 0.69
CA LYS A 38 -10.33 9.64 -0.12
C LYS A 38 -11.50 8.70 0.16
N ALA A 39 -11.27 7.38 0.11
CA ALA A 39 -12.29 6.37 0.39
C ALA A 39 -12.87 6.55 1.80
N THR A 40 -12.01 6.74 2.80
CA THR A 40 -12.44 6.95 4.20
C THR A 40 -13.37 8.17 4.34
N ILE A 41 -13.04 9.28 3.67
CA ILE A 41 -13.84 10.52 3.71
C ILE A 41 -15.18 10.33 2.99
N GLU A 42 -15.18 9.72 1.81
CA GLU A 42 -16.38 9.56 0.98
C GLU A 42 -17.36 8.54 1.57
N THR A 43 -16.87 7.44 2.14
CA THR A 43 -17.71 6.40 2.73
C THR A 43 -17.99 6.62 4.22
N LYS A 44 -17.41 7.68 4.82
CA LYS A 44 -17.50 8.00 6.26
C LYS A 44 -17.15 6.82 7.17
N GLY A 45 -16.16 6.02 6.78
CA GLY A 45 -15.78 4.82 7.51
C GLY A 45 -14.53 4.15 6.94
N LEU A 46 -13.92 3.27 7.73
CA LEU A 46 -12.63 2.65 7.40
C LEU A 46 -12.75 1.36 6.59
N SER A 47 -13.94 0.75 6.52
CA SER A 47 -14.10 -0.60 5.97
C SER A 47 -13.68 -0.72 4.51
N ILE A 48 -14.01 0.29 3.68
CA ILE A 48 -13.64 0.29 2.25
C ILE A 48 -12.15 0.55 2.05
N ALA A 49 -11.57 1.51 2.79
CA ALA A 49 -10.14 1.76 2.76
C ALA A 49 -9.34 0.53 3.21
N TRP A 50 -9.77 -0.12 4.30
CA TRP A 50 -9.15 -1.36 4.78
C TRP A 50 -9.24 -2.48 3.74
N ALA A 51 -10.41 -2.68 3.11
CA ALA A 51 -10.59 -3.73 2.10
C ALA A 51 -9.70 -3.52 0.87
N ILE A 52 -9.59 -2.28 0.38
CA ILE A 52 -8.70 -1.93 -0.75
C ILE A 52 -7.25 -2.31 -0.41
N HIS A 53 -6.77 -1.88 0.77
CA HIS A 53 -5.42 -2.20 1.23
C HIS A 53 -5.20 -3.70 1.39
N PHE A 54 -6.12 -4.38 2.06
CA PHE A 54 -6.03 -5.81 2.35
C PHE A 54 -5.93 -6.66 1.08
N VAL A 55 -6.66 -6.30 0.02
CA VAL A 55 -6.55 -7.00 -1.28
C VAL A 55 -5.14 -6.83 -1.88
N GLN A 56 -4.52 -5.66 -1.75
CA GLN A 56 -3.16 -5.44 -2.23
C GLN A 56 -2.15 -6.26 -1.45
N ASP A 57 -2.32 -6.38 -0.12
CA ASP A 57 -1.49 -7.24 0.72
C ASP A 57 -1.56 -8.70 0.26
N ILE A 58 -2.77 -9.23 0.00
CA ILE A 58 -2.93 -10.61 -0.51
C ILE A 58 -2.10 -10.80 -1.79
N ILE A 59 -2.22 -9.88 -2.76
CA ILE A 59 -1.52 -9.97 -4.04
C ILE A 59 -0.01 -9.94 -3.82
N ILE A 60 0.47 -8.99 -3.02
CA ILE A 60 1.89 -8.80 -2.72
C ILE A 60 2.48 -10.03 -2.01
N PHE A 61 1.86 -10.49 -0.93
CA PHE A 61 2.36 -11.63 -0.17
C PHE A 61 2.30 -12.92 -1.00
N THR A 62 1.29 -13.09 -1.84
CA THR A 62 1.22 -14.23 -2.77
C THR A 62 2.37 -14.18 -3.78
N ALA A 63 2.63 -13.03 -4.40
CA ALA A 63 3.73 -12.87 -5.33
C ALA A 63 5.10 -13.12 -4.68
N LEU A 64 5.32 -12.58 -3.47
CA LEU A 64 6.53 -12.82 -2.69
C LEU A 64 6.73 -14.30 -2.35
N LEU A 65 5.67 -14.98 -1.92
CA LEU A 65 5.70 -16.42 -1.64
C LEU A 65 6.09 -17.22 -2.89
N MET A 66 5.48 -16.92 -4.04
CA MET A 66 5.79 -17.58 -5.32
C MET A 66 7.23 -17.32 -5.78
N MET A 67 7.72 -16.09 -5.62
CA MET A 67 9.11 -15.75 -5.93
C MET A 67 10.10 -16.52 -5.04
N ASN A 68 9.79 -16.64 -3.75
CA ASN A 68 10.62 -17.39 -2.81
C ASN A 68 10.64 -18.89 -3.13
N VAL A 69 9.49 -19.50 -3.44
CA VAL A 69 9.40 -20.91 -3.87
C VAL A 69 10.26 -21.15 -5.11
N LYS A 70 10.23 -20.24 -6.09
CA LYS A 70 11.06 -20.35 -7.30
C LYS A 70 12.56 -20.28 -6.99
N GLN A 71 12.98 -19.48 -6.02
CA GLN A 71 14.41 -19.40 -5.64
C GLN A 71 14.90 -20.67 -4.93
N ASN A 72 14.06 -21.33 -4.14
CA ASN A 72 14.44 -22.52 -3.36
C ASN A 72 14.38 -23.84 -4.14
N THR A 73 13.97 -23.82 -5.40
CA THR A 73 13.76 -25.02 -6.25
C THR A 73 14.82 -25.17 -7.36
N PHE A 74 15.89 -24.39 -7.32
CA PHE A 74 17.12 -24.53 -8.13
C PHE A 74 18.33 -24.76 -7.22
#